data_AF-A0A371D771-F1
#
_entry.id   AF-A0A371D771-F1
#
_cell.length_a   1.000
_cell.length_b   1.000
_cell.length_c   1.000
_cell.angle_alpha   90.00
_cell.angle_beta   90.00
_cell.angle_gamma   90.00
#
_symmetry.space_group_name_H-M   'P 1'
#
loop_
_entity.id
_entity.type
_entity.pdbx_description
1 polymer ?
#
loop_
_entity_poly.entity_id
_entity_poly.type
_entity_poly.pdbx_seq_one_letter_code
_entity_poly.pdbx_strand_id
1 'polypeptide(L)' 'MHIEKLKVRPRQATAVRPCTTQFASMLACWSATGDVMSTSACADSAKQLLTCMRTAPAPTRKHKPTINYHLARLGKTLN' A
#
# COMPACT_ATOMS: atom_id res chain seq x y z
N MET A 1 -35.47 9.49 -2.93
CA MET A 1 -34.18 9.05 -3.48
C MET A 1 -34.34 7.64 -3.99
N HIS A 2 -34.41 7.42 -5.30
CA HIS A 2 -34.48 6.08 -5.89
C HIS A 2 -33.07 5.67 -6.35
N ILE A 3 -32.57 4.54 -5.87
CA ILE A 3 -31.27 4.00 -6.26
C ILE A 3 -31.53 2.72 -7.04
N GLU A 4 -31.41 2.79 -8.38
CA GLU A 4 -31.66 1.63 -9.26
C GLU A 4 -30.79 0.42 -8.93
N LYS A 5 -29.52 0.66 -8.54
CA LYS A 5 -28.55 -0.39 -8.18
C LYS A 5 -27.76 0.01 -6.94
N LEU A 6 -28.11 -0.56 -5.80
CA LEU A 6 -27.38 -0.38 -4.56
C LEU A 6 -26.02 -1.08 -4.63
N LYS A 7 -24.97 -0.31 -4.94
CA LYS A 7 -23.57 -0.79 -4.99
C LYS A 7 -22.62 0.23 -4.39
N VAL A 8 -21.56 -0.26 -3.76
CA VAL A 8 -20.44 0.54 -3.28
C VAL A 8 -19.33 0.51 -4.31
N ARG A 9 -18.81 1.70 -4.66
CA ARG A 9 -17.59 1.84 -5.45
C ARG A 9 -16.43 1.28 -4.62
N PRO A 10 -15.66 0.28 -5.12
CA PRO A 10 -14.52 -0.25 -4.39
C PRO A 10 -13.55 0.88 -4.06
N ARG A 11 -13.23 1.04 -2.78
CA ARG A 11 -12.13 1.93 -2.38
C ARG A 11 -10.84 1.34 -2.89
N GLN A 12 -9.99 2.15 -3.52
CA GLN A 12 -8.62 1.77 -3.80
C GLN A 12 -7.89 1.62 -2.46
N ALA A 13 -7.79 0.39 -1.97
CA ALA A 13 -7.05 0.11 -0.75
C ALA A 13 -5.58 0.42 -1.01
N THR A 14 -4.96 1.20 -0.13
CA THR A 14 -3.52 1.47 -0.17
C THR A 14 -2.79 0.13 -0.14
N ALA A 15 -2.04 -0.15 -1.21
CA ALA A 15 -1.20 -1.32 -1.25
C ALA A 15 -0.17 -1.20 -0.11
N VAL A 16 -0.12 -2.21 0.76
CA VAL A 16 0.93 -2.29 1.77
C VAL A 16 2.21 -2.63 1.02
N ARG A 17 3.11 -1.66 0.92
CA ARG A 17 4.42 -1.82 0.30
C ARG A 17 5.45 -2.05 1.41
N PRO A 18 5.91 -3.28 1.64
CA PRO A 18 6.99 -3.51 2.59
C PRO A 18 8.22 -2.75 2.08
N CYS A 19 8.92 -2.05 2.96
CA CYS A 19 10.11 -1.23 2.67
C CYS A 19 9.91 0.24 2.31
N THR A 20 8.70 0.80 2.35
CA THR A 20 8.50 2.23 2.05
C THR A 20 9.15 3.16 3.07
N THR A 21 9.17 2.79 4.35
CA THR A 21 9.73 3.64 5.41
C THR A 21 11.25 3.68 5.34
N GLN A 22 11.89 2.52 5.13
CA GLN A 22 13.35 2.42 4.94
C GLN A 22 13.79 3.11 3.65
N PHE A 23 12.97 3.06 2.61
CA PHE A 23 13.26 3.79 1.38
C PHE A 23 13.13 5.31 1.59
N ALA A 24 12.10 5.77 2.30
CA ALA A 24 11.92 7.18 2.61
C ALA A 24 13.07 7.75 3.47
N SER A 25 13.60 6.97 4.42
CA SER A 25 14.77 7.41 5.21
C SER A 25 16.03 7.53 4.37
N MET A 26 16.24 6.63 3.41
CA MET A 26 17.35 6.72 2.45
C MET A 26 17.23 7.95 1.54
N LEU A 27 16.03 8.24 1.03
CA LEU A 27 15.78 9.47 0.26
C LEU A 27 16.00 10.74 1.08
N ALA A 28 15.57 10.74 2.35
CA ALA A 28 15.80 11.86 3.25
C ALA A 28 17.32 12.08 3.47
N CYS A 29 18.07 11.00 3.64
CA CYS A 29 19.53 11.07 3.77
C CYS A 29 20.20 11.66 2.52
N TRP A 30 19.78 11.21 1.32
CA TRP A 30 20.26 11.78 0.06
C TRP A 30 19.96 13.27 -0.05
N SER A 31 18.75 13.70 0.35
CA SER A 31 18.39 15.12 0.32
C SER A 31 19.21 15.98 1.28
N ALA A 32 19.62 15.42 2.43
CA ALA A 32 20.35 16.15 3.45
C ALA A 32 21.86 16.22 3.17
N THR A 33 22.44 15.19 2.55
CA THR A 33 23.90 15.03 2.43
C THR A 33 24.42 15.15 1.01
N GLY A 34 23.57 14.98 -0.01
CA GLY A 34 23.99 14.90 -1.40
C GLY A 34 24.70 13.58 -1.77
N ASP A 35 24.80 12.61 -0.85
CA ASP A 35 25.43 11.31 -1.10
C ASP A 35 24.48 10.36 -1.86
N VAL A 36 24.31 10.59 -3.15
CA VAL A 36 23.44 9.77 -4.02
C VAL A 36 23.94 8.33 -4.14
N MET A 37 25.24 8.10 -4.01
CA MET A 37 25.84 6.78 -4.14
C MET A 37 25.73 5.94 -2.86
N SER A 38 25.29 6.55 -1.76
CA SER A 38 25.09 5.87 -0.46
C SER A 38 26.34 5.17 0.06
N THR A 39 27.53 5.68 -0.28
CA THR A 39 28.80 5.06 0.08
C THR A 39 29.35 5.58 1.41
N SER A 40 28.83 6.71 1.89
CA SER A 40 29.31 7.39 3.09
C SER A 40 28.19 7.53 4.13
N ALA A 41 27.69 8.74 4.37
CA ALA A 41 26.69 9.07 5.37
C ALA A 41 25.38 8.28 5.23
N CYS A 42 25.00 7.90 4.01
CA CYS A 42 23.75 7.17 3.75
C CYS A 42 23.91 5.63 3.70
N ALA A 43 25.11 5.10 3.97
CA ALA A 43 25.38 3.66 3.89
C ALA A 43 24.48 2.82 4.80
N ASP A 44 24.20 3.29 6.02
CA ASP A 44 23.36 2.53 6.95
C ASP A 44 21.88 2.55 6.56
N SER A 45 21.39 3.67 6.01
CA SER A 45 20.04 3.74 5.45
C SER A 45 19.85 2.80 4.26
N ALA A 46 20.89 2.66 3.41
CA ALA A 46 20.90 1.72 2.30
C ALA A 46 20.94 0.25 2.77
N LYS A 47 21.71 -0.07 3.82
CA LYS A 47 21.72 -1.41 4.43
C LYS A 47 20.34 -1.79 4.97
N GLN A 48 19.65 -0.88 5.65
CA GLN A 48 18.31 -1.13 6.18
C GLN A 48 17.29 -1.41 5.07
N LEU A 49 17.35 -0.66 3.97
CA LEU A 49 16.52 -0.90 2.80
C LEU A 49 16.81 -2.28 2.18
N LEU A 50 18.08 -2.63 2.01
CA LEU A 50 18.49 -3.92 1.46
C LEU A 50 18.01 -5.07 2.33
N THR A 51 18.18 -4.99 3.65
CA THR A 51 17.68 -6.00 4.59
C THR A 51 16.16 -6.15 4.50
N CYS A 52 15.43 -5.04 4.41
CA CYS A 52 13.99 -5.09 4.22
C CYS A 52 13.63 -5.77 2.89
N MET A 53 14.25 -5.39 1.77
CA MET A 53 13.94 -5.98 0.46
C MET A 53 14.25 -7.48 0.40
N ARG A 54 15.27 -7.95 1.12
CA ARG A 54 15.62 -9.38 1.20
C ARG A 54 14.65 -10.20 2.06
N THR A 55 14.05 -9.59 3.07
CA THR A 55 13.18 -10.26 4.05
C THR A 55 11.69 -10.01 3.81
N ALA A 56 11.35 -9.04 2.97
CA ALA A 56 9.98 -8.62 2.70
C ALA A 56 9.15 -9.79 2.15
N PRO A 57 7.97 -10.07 2.73
CA PRO A 57 7.09 -11.12 2.25
C PRO A 57 6.53 -10.75 0.87
N ALA A 58 6.32 -11.77 0.03
CA ALA A 58 5.68 -11.60 -1.26
C ALA A 58 4.27 -11.00 -1.10
N PRO A 59 3.83 -10.10 -2.01
CA PRO A 59 2.51 -9.50 -1.92
C PRO A 59 1.44 -10.57 -2.08
N THR A 60 0.67 -10.81 -1.01
CA THR A 60 -0.48 -11.70 -1.06
C THR A 60 -1.71 -10.95 -1.55
N ARG A 61 -2.47 -11.56 -2.45
CA ARG A 61 -3.74 -11.00 -2.90
C ARG A 61 -4.73 -11.08 -1.74
N LYS A 62 -5.13 -9.93 -1.20
CA LYS A 62 -6.21 -9.87 -0.20
C LYS A 62 -7.52 -10.32 -0.85
N HIS A 63 -8.33 -11.05 -0.08
CA HIS A 63 -9.66 -11.45 -0.49
C HIS A 63 -10.53 -10.21 -0.78
N LYS A 64 -11.25 -10.23 -1.90
CA LYS A 64 -12.14 -9.12 -2.28
C LYS A 64 -13.42 -9.17 -1.42
N PRO A 65 -13.85 -8.06 -0.80
CA PRO A 65 -15.08 -8.07 -0.02
C PRO A 65 -16.29 -8.32 -0.93
N THR A 66 -17.21 -9.17 -0.48
CA THR A 66 -18.46 -9.53 -1.21
C THR A 66 -19.60 -8.55 -0.94
N ILE A 67 -19.31 -7.34 -0.44
CA ILE A 67 -20.33 -6.36 -0.02
C ILE A 67 -21.36 -6.05 -1.11
N ASN A 68 -20.93 -5.89 -2.36
CA ASN A 68 -21.83 -5.60 -3.48
C ASN A 68 -22.79 -6.76 -3.81
N TYR A 69 -22.43 -8.00 -3.48
CA TYR A 69 -23.33 -9.15 -3.61
C TYR A 69 -24.48 -9.05 -2.59
N HIS A 70 -24.16 -8.75 -1.33
CA HIS A 70 -25.17 -8.60 -0.28
C HIS A 70 -26.06 -7.37 -0.49
N LEU A 71 -25.49 -6.25 -0.91
CA LEU A 71 -26.25 -5.03 -1.21
C LEU A 71 -27.21 -5.20 -2.39
N ALA A 72 -26.81 -5.94 -3.43
CA ALA A 72 -27.71 -6.26 -4.54
C ALA A 72 -28.90 -7.14 -4.11
N ARG A 73 -28.71 -8.01 -3.12
CA ARG A 73 -29.79 -8.84 -2.56
C ARG A 73 -30.75 -8.01 -1.70
N LEU A 74 -30.21 -7.14 -0.83
CA LEU A 74 -30.99 -6.26 0.05
C LEU A 74 -31.69 -5.13 -0.71
N GLY A 75 -31.15 -4.69 -1.84
CA GLY A 75 -31.79 -3.69 -2.70
C GLY A 75 -33.15 -4.13 -3.26
N LYS A 76 -33.50 -5.42 -3.18
CA LYS A 76 -34.84 -5.92 -3.53
C LYS A 76 -35.87 -5.77 -2.40
N THR A 77 -35.40 -5.64 -1.16
CA THR A 77 -36.24 -5.55 0.04
C THR A 77 -36.31 -4.13 0.60
N LEU A 78 -35.32 -3.29 0.27
CA LEU A 78 -35.19 -1.90 0.75
C LEU A 78 -35.66 -0.87 -0.28
N ASN A 79 -36.03 -1.30 -1.49
CA ASN A 79 -36.67 -0.47 -2.51
C ASN A 79 -38.18 -0.69 -2.51
#